data_AF-A0A959RV73-F1
#
_entry.id   AF-A0A959RV73-F1
#
_cell.length_a   1.000
_cell.length_b   1.000
_cell.length_c   1.000
_cell.angle_alpha   90.00
_cell.angle_beta   90.00
_cell.angle_gamma   90.00
#
_symmetry.space_group_name_H-M   'P 1'
#
loop_
_entity.id
_entity.type
_entity.pdbx_description
1 polymer ?
#
loop_
_entity_poly.entity_id
_entity_poly.type
_entity_poly.pdbx_seq_one_letter_code
_entity_poly.pdbx_strand_id
1 'polypeptide(L)'
;VRVAAPTGTTHFKVVMGASELDFENETSTFENDETAILPYTAADTAAIALTASLTANSTLPVVQVLGIEFYQEVNGQMYELKNGAYNALAIVIVDTP
;
A
#
# COMPACT_ATOMS: atom_id res chain seq x y z
N VAL A 1 -11.26 -8.26 5.73
CA VAL A 1 -11.62 -7.29 4.67
C VAL A 1 -11.43 -7.98 3.32
N ARG A 2 -12.38 -7.89 2.39
CA ARG A 2 -12.25 -8.42 1.02
C ARG A 2 -12.17 -7.23 0.06
N VAL A 3 -11.07 -7.13 -0.68
CA VAL A 3 -10.90 -6.11 -1.72
C VAL A 3 -11.34 -6.74 -3.04
N ALA A 4 -12.30 -6.13 -3.72
CA ALA A 4 -12.67 -6.52 -5.07
C ALA A 4 -11.90 -5.64 -6.07
N ALA A 5 -11.39 -6.24 -7.14
CA ALA A 5 -10.85 -5.46 -8.26
C ALA A 5 -12.02 -4.83 -9.05
N PRO A 6 -11.89 -3.57 -9.52
CA PRO A 6 -12.83 -2.97 -10.46
C PRO A 6 -13.01 -3.80 -11.73
N THR A 7 -14.15 -3.60 -12.40
CA THR A 7 -14.29 -4.07 -13.79
C THR A 7 -13.25 -3.39 -14.68
N GLY A 8 -12.58 -4.17 -15.53
CA GLY A 8 -11.55 -3.67 -16.45
C GLY A 8 -10.13 -3.71 -15.91
N THR A 9 -9.93 -4.16 -14.66
CA THR A 9 -8.58 -4.38 -14.12
C THR A 9 -7.82 -5.41 -14.94
N THR A 10 -6.62 -5.04 -15.38
CA THR A 10 -5.65 -5.96 -15.99
C THR A 10 -4.39 -6.09 -15.16
N HIS A 11 -4.08 -5.11 -14.30
CA HIS A 11 -2.91 -5.09 -13.45
C HIS A 11 -3.21 -4.48 -12.08
N PHE A 12 -2.31 -4.69 -11.12
CA PHE A 12 -2.37 -4.09 -9.80
C PHE A 12 -0.97 -3.75 -9.27
N LYS A 13 -0.89 -2.87 -8.28
CA LYS A 13 0.33 -2.56 -7.52
C LYS A 13 0.00 -2.59 -6.04
N VAL A 14 0.88 -3.16 -5.23
CA VAL A 14 0.77 -3.12 -3.77
C VAL A 14 1.73 -2.07 -3.24
N VAL A 15 1.22 -1.19 -2.39
CA VAL A 15 1.98 -0.08 -1.80
C VAL A 15 1.91 -0.19 -0.28
N MET A 16 3.00 0.12 0.41
CA MET A 16 3.06 0.17 1.87
C MET A 16 3.72 1.47 2.30
N GLY A 17 3.22 2.05 3.39
CA GLY A 17 3.85 3.17 4.07
C GLY A 17 3.89 2.92 5.57
N ALA A 18 4.94 3.38 6.23
CA ALA A 18 5.09 3.33 7.67
C ALA A 18 5.56 4.70 8.19
N SER A 19 5.04 5.12 9.33
CA SER A 19 5.33 6.43 9.91
C SER A 19 5.43 6.36 11.43
N GLU A 20 6.39 7.10 11.99
CA GLU A 20 6.44 7.42 13.41
C GLU A 20 5.86 8.82 13.59
N LEU A 21 4.90 8.96 14.51
CA LEU A 21 4.15 10.20 14.70
C LEU A 21 4.50 10.85 16.03
N ASP A 22 5.15 12.01 15.99
CA ASP A 22 5.39 12.85 17.16
C ASP A 22 4.31 13.94 17.25
N PHE A 23 3.28 13.66 18.05
CA PHE A 23 2.18 14.60 18.25
C PHE A 23 2.56 15.81 19.11
N GLU A 24 3.59 15.72 19.96
CA GLU A 24 3.98 16.82 20.86
C GLU A 24 4.80 17.87 20.11
N ASN A 25 5.74 17.43 19.27
CA ASN A 25 6.56 18.30 18.45
C ASN A 25 5.97 18.56 17.06
N GLU A 26 4.83 17.96 16.74
CA GLU A 26 4.14 18.05 15.44
C GLU A 26 5.04 17.63 14.26
N THR A 27 5.80 16.54 14.44
CA THR A 27 6.68 16.01 13.39
C THR A 27 6.38 14.54 13.09
N SER A 28 6.86 14.06 11.94
CA SER A 28 6.72 12.66 11.54
C SER A 28 7.89 12.19 10.69
N THR A 29 8.25 10.92 10.83
CA THR A 29 9.08 10.20 9.85
C THR A 29 8.18 9.39 8.92
N PHE A 30 8.62 9.13 7.69
CA PHE A 30 7.85 8.33 6.74
C PHE A 30 8.77 7.54 5.83
N GLU A 31 8.51 6.24 5.73
CA GLU A 31 9.18 5.31 4.82
C GLU A 31 8.12 4.53 4.05
N ASN A 32 8.40 4.20 2.79
CA ASN A 32 7.46 3.48 1.94
C ASN A 32 8.17 2.49 1.02
N ASP A 33 7.40 1.50 0.57
CA ASP A 33 7.85 0.52 -0.41
C ASP A 33 6.67 0.08 -1.27
N GLU A 34 6.95 -0.34 -2.50
CA GLU A 34 5.93 -0.76 -3.45
C GLU A 34 6.41 -1.85 -4.40
N THR A 35 5.47 -2.63 -4.91
CA THR A 35 5.77 -3.59 -5.97
C THR A 35 5.89 -2.88 -7.32
N ALA A 36 6.43 -3.60 -8.31
CA ALA A 36 6.12 -3.28 -9.70
C ALA A 36 4.60 -3.37 -9.97
N ILE A 37 4.16 -2.89 -11.14
CA ILE A 37 2.80 -3.16 -11.64
C ILE A 37 2.75 -4.63 -12.08
N LEU A 38 2.01 -5.44 -11.32
CA LEU A 38 1.88 -6.88 -11.50
C LEU A 38 0.60 -7.22 -12.28
N PRO A 39 0.61 -8.28 -13.11
CA PRO A 39 -0.55 -8.66 -13.88
C PRO A 39 -1.64 -9.26 -12.99
N TYR A 40 -2.89 -8.83 -13.20
CA TYR A 40 -4.07 -9.38 -12.53
C TYR A 40 -4.56 -10.62 -13.28
N THR A 41 -4.07 -11.79 -12.88
CA THR A 41 -4.37 -13.08 -13.52
C THR A 41 -4.87 -14.11 -12.51
N ALA A 42 -5.29 -15.28 -12.99
CA ALA A 42 -5.78 -16.36 -12.13
C ALA A 42 -4.68 -17.10 -11.37
N ALA A 43 -3.41 -16.99 -11.80
CA ALA A 43 -2.30 -17.62 -11.11
C ALA A 43 -1.98 -16.87 -9.81
N ASP A 44 -1.60 -17.61 -8.78
CA ASP A 44 -1.18 -17.03 -7.51
C ASP A 44 0.05 -16.12 -7.71
N THR A 45 -0.01 -14.94 -7.11
CA THR A 45 1.13 -14.03 -7.08
C THR A 45 2.18 -14.58 -6.13
N ALA A 46 3.46 -14.53 -6.53
CA ALA A 46 4.56 -14.87 -5.65
C ALA A 46 4.54 -14.01 -4.37
N ALA A 47 5.21 -14.47 -3.32
CA ALA A 47 5.27 -13.73 -2.06
C ALA A 47 5.82 -12.31 -2.28
N ILE A 48 5.08 -11.31 -1.81
CA ILE A 48 5.47 -9.90 -1.85
C ILE A 48 6.14 -9.56 -0.52
N ALA A 49 7.36 -9.04 -0.58
CA ALA A 49 8.08 -8.50 0.56
C ALA A 49 8.18 -6.99 0.40
N LEU A 50 7.60 -6.24 1.35
CA LEU A 50 7.69 -4.78 1.43
C LEU A 50 8.39 -4.42 2.73
N THR A 51 9.29 -3.44 2.69
CA THR A 51 10.15 -3.08 3.82
C THR A 51 10.09 -1.60 4.14
N ALA A 52 10.11 -1.26 5.43
CA ALA A 52 10.22 0.11 5.90
C ALA A 52 11.15 0.12 7.12
N SER A 53 12.13 1.02 7.13
CA SER A 53 13.13 1.09 8.20
C SER A 53 12.74 2.20 9.17
N LEU A 54 12.28 1.82 10.36
CA LEU A 54 11.89 2.76 11.41
C LEU A 54 12.97 2.87 12.49
N THR A 55 12.83 3.85 13.39
CA THR A 55 13.75 4.03 14.51
C THR A 55 13.62 2.85 15.46
N ALA A 56 14.73 2.16 15.73
CA ALA A 56 14.73 1.04 16.66
C ALA A 56 14.32 1.49 18.08
N ASN A 57 13.39 0.76 18.69
CA ASN A 57 12.83 1.08 20.03
C ASN A 57 12.20 2.47 20.10
N SER A 58 11.55 2.92 19.02
CA SER A 58 10.74 4.13 19.03
C SER A 58 9.73 4.11 20.17
N THR A 59 9.59 5.23 20.85
CA THR A 59 8.53 5.46 21.85
C THR A 59 7.39 6.29 21.26
N LEU A 60 7.38 6.50 19.95
CA LEU A 60 6.31 7.20 19.24
C LEU A 60 5.28 6.20 18.72
N PRO A 61 4.00 6.61 18.58
CA PRO A 61 3.03 5.84 17.82
C PRO A 61 3.55 5.53 16.41
N VAL A 62 3.48 4.25 16.05
CA VAL A 62 3.85 3.76 14.72
C VAL A 62 2.59 3.36 13.98
N VAL A 63 2.42 3.89 12.77
CA VAL A 63 1.32 3.54 11.88
C VAL A 63 1.88 2.92 10.62
N GLN A 64 1.37 1.74 10.25
CA GLN A 64 1.62 1.12 8.96
C GLN A 64 0.33 1.03 8.15
N VAL A 65 0.38 1.48 6.90
CA VAL A 65 -0.69 1.38 5.92
C VAL A 65 -0.29 0.47 4.78
N LEU A 66 -1.24 -0.31 4.29
CA LEU A 66 -1.11 -1.13 3.10
C LEU A 66 -2.23 -0.75 2.12
N GLY A 67 -1.85 -0.49 0.88
CA GLY A 67 -2.75 -0.13 -0.21
C GLY A 67 -2.61 -1.08 -1.40
N ILE A 68 -3.68 -1.17 -2.17
CA ILE A 68 -3.66 -1.75 -3.51
C ILE A 68 -4.24 -0.76 -4.52
N GLU A 69 -3.51 -0.59 -5.62
CA GLU A 69 -3.89 0.24 -6.75
C GLU A 69 -4.19 -0.66 -7.95
N PHE A 70 -5.29 -0.39 -8.65
CA PHE A 70 -5.69 -1.17 -9.83
C PHE A 70 -5.46 -0.38 -11.11
N TYR A 71 -5.05 -1.10 -12.14
CA TYR A 71 -4.69 -0.55 -13.43
C TYR A 71 -5.41 -1.29 -14.56
N GLN A 72 -5.66 -0.57 -15.65
CA GLN A 72 -6.03 -1.12 -16.93
C GLN A 72 -4.94 -0.78 -17.95
N GLU A 73 -4.48 -1.79 -18.67
CA GLU A 73 -3.59 -1.63 -19.81
C GLU A 73 -4.40 -1.41 -21.08
N VAL A 74 -4.12 -0.32 -21.79
CA VAL A 74 -4.72 0.00 -23.09
C VAL A 74 -3.59 0.37 -24.04
N ASN A 75 -3.44 -0.39 -25.12
CA ASN A 75 -2.41 -0.18 -26.14
C ASN A 75 -0.97 -0.11 -25.56
N GLY A 76 -0.66 -0.95 -24.58
CA GLY A 76 0.66 -0.98 -23.93
C GLY A 76 0.88 0.07 -22.85
N GLN A 77 -0.12 0.93 -22.58
CA GLN A 77 -0.03 1.96 -21.56
C GLN A 77 -0.91 1.63 -20.35
N MET A 78 -0.35 1.78 -19.16
CA MET A 78 -1.05 1.55 -17.89
C MET A 78 -1.83 2.80 -17.46
N TYR A 79 -3.12 2.62 -17.17
CA TYR A 79 -4.01 3.66 -16.67
C TYR A 79 -4.56 3.26 -15.30
N GLU A 80 -4.41 4.15 -14.32
CA GLU A 80 -4.96 3.96 -12.98
C GLU A 80 -6.50 3.97 -13.01
N LEU A 81 -7.11 2.93 -12.47
CA LEU A 81 -8.55 2.82 -12.31
C LEU A 81 -9.00 3.55 -11.03
N LYS A 82 -8.97 4.88 -11.08
CA LYS A 82 -9.40 5.76 -9.98
C LYS A 82 -10.92 5.81 -9.88
N ASN A 83 -11.53 4.88 -9.16
CA ASN A 83 -12.98 4.94 -8.95
C ASN A 83 -13.39 5.18 -7.49
N GLY A 84 -12.44 5.43 -6.58
CA GLY A 84 -12.67 5.80 -5.17
C GLY A 84 -13.34 4.72 -4.30
N ALA A 85 -14.04 3.75 -4.91
CA ALA A 85 -14.81 2.71 -4.24
C ALA A 85 -14.04 1.38 -4.11
N TYR A 86 -12.92 1.21 -4.81
CA TYR A 86 -12.20 -0.08 -4.88
C TYR A 86 -10.70 0.01 -4.57
N ASN A 87 -10.11 1.21 -4.52
CA ASN A 87 -8.77 1.37 -3.95
C ASN A 87 -8.88 1.14 -2.45
N ALA A 88 -8.47 -0.05 -2.00
CA ALA A 88 -8.48 -0.38 -0.60
C ALA A 88 -7.16 0.05 0.02
N LEU A 89 -7.25 1.00 0.95
CA LEU A 89 -6.18 1.31 1.90
C LEU A 89 -6.64 0.82 3.27
N ALA A 90 -5.80 0.01 3.91
CA ALA A 90 -6.04 -0.48 5.26
C ALA A 90 -4.88 -0.02 6.16
N ILE A 91 -5.22 0.44 7.36
CA ILE A 91 -4.25 0.54 8.45
C ILE A 91 -4.05 -0.87 8.96
N VAL A 92 -2.84 -1.41 8.80
CA VAL A 92 -2.53 -2.81 9.12
C VAL A 92 -1.97 -2.94 10.53
N ILE A 93 -1.22 -1.94 10.97
CA ILE A 93 -0.63 -1.88 12.32
C ILE A 93 -0.79 -0.47 12.86
N VAL A 94 -1.25 -0.38 14.10
CA VAL A 94 -1.07 0.77 14.97
C VAL A 94 -0.42 0.22 16.22
N ASP A 95 0.82 0.62 16.47
CA ASP A 95 1.53 0.29 17.70
C ASP A 95 1.71 1.56 18.52
N THR A 96 1.36 1.47 19.80
CA THR A 96 1.50 2.55 20.78
C THR A 96 2.23 1.97 21.99
N PRO A 97 3.25 2.64 22.52
CA PRO A 97 4.00 2.15 23.68
C PRO A 97 3.14 1.78 24.89
#